data_AF-A0A1Y4HBA0-F1
#
_entry.id   AF-A0A1Y4HBA0-F1
#
_cell.length_a   1.000
_cell.length_b   1.000
_cell.length_c   1.000
_cell.angle_alpha   90.00
_cell.angle_beta   90.00
_cell.angle_gamma   90.00
#
_symmetry.space_group_name_H-M   'P 1'
#
loop_
_entity.id
_entity.type
_entity.pdbx_description
1 polymer ?
#
loop_
_entity_poly.entity_id
_entity_poly.type
_entity_poly.pdbx_seq_one_letter_code
_entity_poly.pdbx_strand_id
1 'polypeptide(L)'
;MRYLAKGIVKEQSTEHILRINHFGNEFVLTGLRAGLWLDARLHIAETDGKDFNEEKELRQLRKMGLVEEIGPGPVDEYRALTHCVIVPAQHRGLSLPLAPVENNLLRWITGAGLRLTMAELVYLEEHKIAPEAGWLGEENRQKLTELIYTTDTIFDNILETQMEAAECRDRTVQTVLSLLRKKRILLL
;
A
#
# COMPACT_ATOMS: atom_id res chain seq x y z
N MET A 1 -2.41 -18.94 3.95
CA MET A 1 -1.52 -17.76 4.11
C MET A 1 -2.21 -16.54 3.53
N ARG A 2 -2.09 -15.36 4.15
CA ARG A 2 -2.65 -14.10 3.61
C ARG A 2 -1.52 -13.29 2.97
N TYR A 3 -1.78 -12.59 1.88
CA TYR A 3 -0.72 -11.85 1.18
C TYR A 3 -1.24 -10.70 0.30
N LEU A 4 -0.37 -9.71 0.04
CA LEU A 4 -0.58 -8.59 -0.86
C LEU A 4 0.48 -8.57 -1.96
N ALA A 5 0.09 -8.27 -3.19
CA ALA A 5 1.04 -8.10 -4.27
C ALA A 5 1.59 -6.66 -4.35
N LYS A 6 2.84 -6.56 -4.78
CA LYS A 6 3.60 -5.33 -4.97
C LYS A 6 4.10 -5.22 -6.41
N GLY A 7 4.15 -4.00 -6.93
CA GLY A 7 4.67 -3.69 -8.25
C GLY A 7 3.61 -3.19 -9.25
N ILE A 8 4.10 -2.74 -10.40
CA ILE A 8 3.31 -2.13 -11.46
C ILE A 8 3.33 -3.03 -12.70
N VAL A 9 2.15 -3.39 -13.20
CA VAL A 9 2.01 -4.11 -14.47
C VAL A 9 2.35 -3.19 -15.65
N LYS A 10 3.30 -3.58 -16.51
CA LYS A 10 3.64 -2.84 -17.73
C LYS A 10 2.67 -3.14 -18.87
N GLU A 11 2.51 -2.18 -19.77
CA GLU A 11 1.56 -2.22 -20.91
C GLU A 11 1.75 -3.42 -21.86
N GLN A 12 2.95 -4.00 -21.93
CA GLN A 12 3.24 -5.17 -22.78
C GLN A 12 2.93 -6.52 -22.11
N SER A 13 2.23 -6.50 -20.97
CA SER A 13 1.81 -7.72 -20.29
C SER A 13 0.62 -8.35 -21.02
N THR A 14 0.61 -9.67 -21.10
CA THR A 14 -0.51 -10.47 -21.61
C THR A 14 -1.11 -11.29 -20.48
N GLU A 15 -2.23 -11.96 -20.73
CA GLU A 15 -2.86 -12.87 -19.76
C GLU A 15 -1.93 -14.00 -19.30
N HIS A 16 -0.92 -14.36 -20.10
CA HIS A 16 0.00 -15.47 -19.82
C HIS A 16 1.40 -15.02 -19.40
N ILE A 17 1.78 -13.77 -19.68
CA ILE A 17 3.11 -13.22 -19.39
C ILE A 17 2.92 -11.85 -18.77
N LEU A 18 3.15 -11.76 -17.47
CA LEU A 18 3.11 -10.50 -16.74
C LEU A 18 4.51 -9.91 -16.62
N ARG A 19 4.65 -8.64 -17.00
CA ARG A 19 5.86 -7.86 -16.79
C ARG A 19 5.61 -6.88 -15.66
N ILE A 20 6.20 -7.15 -14.50
CA ILE A 20 6.04 -6.35 -13.28
C ILE A 20 7.28 -5.48 -13.08
N ASN A 21 7.08 -4.18 -12.92
CA ASN A 21 8.11 -3.27 -12.46
C ASN A 21 8.00 -3.08 -10.94
N HIS A 22 9.10 -3.26 -10.24
CA HIS A 22 9.19 -3.05 -8.79
C HIS A 22 10.53 -2.35 -8.49
N PHE A 23 10.44 -1.10 -8.02
CA PHE A 23 11.58 -0.20 -7.79
C PHE A 23 12.59 -0.15 -8.96
N GLY A 24 12.09 -0.06 -10.19
CA GLY A 24 12.93 0.03 -11.40
C GLY A 24 13.40 -1.32 -11.95
N ASN A 25 13.28 -2.42 -11.19
CA ASN A 25 13.59 -3.76 -11.67
C ASN A 25 12.39 -4.37 -12.40
N GLU A 26 12.65 -5.06 -13.50
CA GLU A 26 11.62 -5.75 -14.29
C GLU A 26 11.64 -7.26 -14.02
N PHE A 27 10.48 -7.80 -13.66
CA PHE A 27 10.27 -9.22 -13.42
C PHE A 27 9.27 -9.76 -14.43
N VAL A 28 9.57 -10.93 -14.99
CA VAL A 28 8.66 -11.66 -15.87
C VAL A 28 8.04 -12.81 -15.09
N LEU A 29 6.72 -12.78 -14.90
CA LEU A 29 5.96 -13.83 -14.24
C LEU A 29 5.10 -14.58 -15.26
N THR A 30 5.03 -15.89 -15.12
CA THR A 30 4.23 -16.78 -15.98
C THR A 30 3.57 -17.88 -15.14
N GLY A 31 2.51 -18.49 -15.68
CA GLY A 31 1.86 -19.65 -15.04
C GLY A 31 1.30 -19.31 -13.65
N LEU A 32 1.44 -20.26 -12.71
CA LEU A 32 0.90 -20.13 -11.35
C LEU A 32 1.38 -18.85 -10.62
N ARG A 33 2.65 -18.49 -10.81
CA ARG A 33 3.23 -17.28 -10.20
C ARG A 33 2.53 -15.99 -10.66
N ALA A 34 2.20 -15.91 -11.95
CA ALA A 34 1.45 -14.78 -12.50
C ALA A 34 0.03 -14.73 -11.93
N GLY A 35 -0.63 -15.89 -11.81
CA GLY A 35 -1.96 -16.01 -11.22
C GLY A 35 -2.00 -15.55 -9.77
N LEU A 36 -1.08 -16.05 -8.93
CA LEU A 36 -0.97 -15.67 -7.52
C LEU A 36 -0.73 -14.16 -7.34
N TRP A 37 0.13 -13.57 -8.17
CA TRP A 37 0.38 -12.13 -8.10
C TRP A 37 -0.86 -11.32 -8.53
N LEU A 38 -1.59 -11.75 -9.57
CA LEU A 38 -2.81 -11.07 -10.02
C LEU A 38 -3.92 -11.13 -8.98
N ASP A 39 -4.05 -12.26 -8.28
CA ASP A 39 -5.05 -12.48 -7.25
C ASP A 39 -4.89 -11.45 -6.12
N ALA A 40 -3.66 -11.27 -5.63
CA ALA A 40 -3.35 -10.33 -4.55
C ALA A 40 -3.08 -8.88 -5.02
N ARG A 41 -3.28 -8.55 -6.30
CA ARG A 41 -2.93 -7.24 -6.88
C ARG A 41 -3.74 -6.09 -6.29
N LEU A 42 -5.03 -6.32 -6.07
CA LEU A 42 -5.98 -5.27 -5.72
C LEU A 42 -6.60 -5.45 -4.34
N HIS A 43 -6.29 -6.55 -3.66
CA HIS A 43 -6.83 -6.90 -2.35
C HIS A 43 -5.93 -7.92 -1.67
N ILE A 44 -6.15 -8.15 -0.37
CA ILE A 44 -5.48 -9.22 0.37
C ILE A 44 -6.05 -10.56 -0.13
N ALA A 45 -5.18 -11.40 -0.69
CA ALA A 45 -5.54 -12.74 -1.11
C ALA A 45 -5.26 -13.76 0.00
N GLU A 46 -5.97 -14.88 -0.06
CA GLU A 46 -5.91 -15.97 0.91
C GLU A 46 -5.65 -17.30 0.22
N THR A 47 -4.66 -18.05 0.73
CA THR A 47 -4.43 -19.45 0.36
C THR A 47 -4.74 -20.37 1.52
N ASP A 48 -5.21 -21.58 1.24
CA ASP A 48 -5.45 -22.58 2.28
C ASP A 48 -4.16 -23.29 2.74
N GLY A 49 -3.03 -23.00 2.07
CA GLY A 49 -1.70 -23.51 2.40
C GLY A 49 -1.54 -25.01 2.16
N LYS A 50 -2.47 -25.65 1.43
CA LYS A 50 -2.43 -27.09 1.18
C LYS A 50 -1.68 -27.44 -0.10
N ASP A 51 -1.63 -26.51 -1.06
CA ASP A 51 -0.87 -26.71 -2.30
C ASP A 51 0.60 -26.31 -2.10
N PHE A 52 1.46 -27.32 -2.12
CA PHE A 52 2.92 -27.16 -2.05
C PHE A 52 3.48 -26.26 -3.16
N ASN A 53 2.89 -26.30 -4.36
CA ASN A 53 3.35 -25.48 -5.49
C ASN A 53 3.01 -24.02 -5.27
N GLU A 54 1.81 -23.70 -4.77
CA GLU A 54 1.43 -22.33 -4.44
C GLU A 54 2.35 -21.76 -3.37
N GLU A 55 2.58 -22.51 -2.29
CA GLU A 55 3.45 -22.05 -1.21
C GLU A 55 4.89 -21.81 -1.71
N LYS A 56 5.40 -22.72 -2.54
CA LYS A 56 6.72 -22.57 -3.16
C LYS A 56 6.79 -21.31 -4.03
N GLU A 57 5.80 -21.06 -4.88
CA GLU A 57 5.78 -19.88 -5.76
C GLU A 57 5.59 -18.58 -5.00
N LEU A 58 4.79 -18.56 -3.93
CA LEU A 58 4.63 -17.40 -3.06
C LEU A 58 5.94 -17.07 -2.32
N ARG A 59 6.66 -18.08 -1.82
CA ARG A 59 7.99 -17.86 -1.24
C ARG A 59 8.97 -17.26 -2.26
N GLN A 60 8.87 -17.63 -3.54
CA GLN A 60 9.69 -17.02 -4.60
C GLN A 60 9.27 -15.57 -4.86
N LEU A 61 7.97 -15.29 -4.95
CA LEU A 61 7.46 -13.92 -5.10
C LEU A 61 7.90 -13.01 -3.95
N ARG A 62 7.85 -13.52 -2.72
CA ARG A 62 8.35 -12.82 -1.53
C ARG A 62 9.85 -12.53 -1.62
N LYS A 63 10.66 -13.50 -2.07
CA LYS A 63 12.11 -13.29 -2.29
C LYS A 63 12.40 -12.24 -3.36
N MET A 64 11.51 -12.09 -4.34
CA MET A 64 11.60 -11.04 -5.38
C MET A 64 11.10 -9.68 -4.88
N GLY A 65 10.52 -9.62 -3.68
CA GLY A 65 9.87 -8.42 -3.12
C GLY A 65 8.52 -8.09 -3.76
N LEU A 66 7.95 -9.01 -4.56
CA LEU A 66 6.70 -8.77 -5.29
C LEU A 66 5.45 -9.12 -4.50
N VAL A 67 5.61 -9.68 -3.30
CA VAL A 67 4.53 -10.03 -2.39
C VAL A 67 4.94 -9.76 -0.95
N GLU A 68 4.03 -9.17 -0.18
CA GLU A 68 4.11 -9.07 1.27
C GLU A 68 3.21 -10.13 1.91
N GLU A 69 3.75 -10.89 2.85
CA GLU A 69 3.01 -11.89 3.62
C GLU A 69 2.34 -11.22 4.82
N ILE A 70 1.09 -11.61 5.09
CA ILE A 70 0.25 -11.02 6.12
C ILE A 70 -0.12 -12.10 7.13
N GLY A 71 0.09 -11.77 8.41
CA GLY A 71 -0.38 -12.59 9.52
C GLY A 71 -1.92 -12.63 9.62
N PRO A 72 -2.44 -13.40 10.59
CA PRO A 72 -3.87 -13.60 10.73
C PRO A 72 -4.62 -12.39 11.30
N GLY A 73 -3.93 -11.42 11.92
CA GLY A 73 -4.55 -10.32 12.64
C GLY A 73 -4.69 -9.02 11.84
N PRO A 74 -5.58 -8.10 12.28
CA PRO A 74 -5.71 -6.78 11.66
C PRO A 74 -4.45 -5.91 11.80
N VAL A 75 -3.70 -6.11 12.89
CA VAL A 75 -2.38 -5.50 13.10
C VAL A 75 -1.41 -5.89 11.97
N ASP A 76 -1.49 -7.13 11.49
CA ASP A 76 -0.58 -7.61 10.46
C ASP A 76 -0.86 -6.98 9.09
N GLU A 77 -2.12 -6.60 8.82
CA GLU A 77 -2.47 -5.83 7.62
C GLU A 77 -1.82 -4.44 7.65
N TYR A 78 -1.83 -3.79 8.81
CA TYR A 78 -1.12 -2.53 9.02
C TYR A 78 0.39 -2.68 8.79
N ARG A 79 1.02 -3.67 9.43
CA ARG A 79 2.46 -3.96 9.27
C ARG A 79 2.84 -4.31 7.84
N ALA A 80 2.00 -5.03 7.12
CA ALA A 80 2.24 -5.32 5.72
C ALA A 80 2.23 -4.04 4.87
N LEU A 81 1.31 -3.11 5.16
CA LEU A 81 1.23 -1.83 4.46
C LEU A 81 2.35 -0.86 4.85
N THR A 82 2.91 -0.91 6.07
CA THR A 82 4.12 -0.13 6.42
C THR A 82 5.34 -0.59 5.62
N HIS A 83 5.38 -1.86 5.19
CA HIS A 83 6.40 -2.37 4.27
C HIS A 83 6.14 -2.06 2.79
N CYS A 84 5.05 -1.35 2.47
CA CYS A 84 4.69 -0.96 1.12
C CYS A 84 4.89 0.55 0.92
N VAL A 85 5.31 0.94 -0.26
CA VAL A 85 5.23 2.32 -0.73
C VAL A 85 3.90 2.49 -1.45
N ILE A 86 3.03 3.31 -0.86
CA ILE A 86 1.72 3.63 -1.43
C ILE A 86 1.91 4.69 -2.51
N VAL A 87 1.49 4.40 -3.74
CA VAL A 87 1.63 5.32 -4.86
C VAL A 87 0.30 5.59 -5.54
N PRO A 88 0.03 6.82 -5.98
CA PRO A 88 -1.18 7.11 -6.75
C PRO A 88 -1.13 6.38 -8.09
N ALA A 89 -2.23 5.73 -8.46
CA ALA A 89 -2.35 5.05 -9.74
C ALA A 89 -2.59 6.08 -10.86
N GLN A 90 -1.92 5.89 -12.00
CA GLN A 90 -2.27 6.61 -13.22
C GLN A 90 -3.59 6.06 -13.75
N HIS A 91 -4.68 6.77 -13.47
CA HIS A 91 -6.01 6.35 -13.90
C HIS A 91 -6.18 6.63 -15.39
N ARG A 92 -6.42 5.58 -16.19
CA ARG A 92 -6.91 5.69 -17.56
C ARG A 92 -8.28 5.02 -17.61
N GLY A 93 -9.36 5.79 -17.41
CA GLY A 93 -10.74 5.33 -17.60
C GLY A 93 -11.72 5.53 -16.43
N LEU A 94 -12.88 4.86 -16.54
CA LEU A 94 -13.97 4.92 -15.56
C LEU A 94 -13.52 4.36 -14.21
N SER A 95 -13.80 5.13 -13.17
CA SER A 95 -13.21 4.95 -11.86
C SER A 95 -14.33 4.87 -10.82
N LEU A 96 -14.35 3.82 -9.98
CA LEU A 96 -15.42 3.60 -8.99
C LEU A 96 -15.58 4.82 -8.05
N PRO A 97 -16.81 5.20 -7.66
CA PRO A 97 -17.02 6.37 -6.81
C PRO A 97 -16.30 6.22 -5.46
N LEU A 98 -15.79 7.35 -4.95
CA LEU A 98 -15.09 7.42 -3.67
C LEU A 98 -16.01 7.96 -2.58
N ALA A 99 -15.98 7.32 -1.42
CA ALA A 99 -16.54 7.86 -0.19
C ALA A 99 -15.74 9.09 0.27
N PRO A 100 -16.32 9.96 1.11
CA PRO A 100 -15.62 11.16 1.59
C PRO A 100 -14.28 10.86 2.27
N VAL A 101 -14.21 9.80 3.09
CA VAL A 101 -12.99 9.37 3.79
C VAL A 101 -11.92 8.90 2.80
N GLU A 102 -12.30 8.10 1.81
CA GLU A 102 -11.39 7.66 0.74
C GLU A 102 -10.86 8.84 -0.08
N ASN A 103 -11.72 9.83 -0.36
CA ASN A 103 -11.31 11.01 -1.11
C ASN A 103 -10.32 11.86 -0.31
N ASN A 104 -10.55 12.06 0.99
CA ASN A 104 -9.60 12.75 1.86
C ASN A 104 -8.24 12.05 1.89
N LEU A 105 -8.23 10.72 2.08
CA LEU A 105 -6.98 9.95 2.10
C LEU A 105 -6.27 9.98 0.75
N LEU A 106 -7.01 9.90 -0.36
CA LEU A 106 -6.43 10.01 -1.69
C LEU A 106 -5.80 11.39 -1.93
N ARG A 107 -6.40 12.47 -1.42
CA ARG A 107 -5.82 13.83 -1.50
C ARG A 107 -4.50 13.94 -0.76
N TRP A 108 -4.34 13.26 0.37
CA TRP A 108 -3.04 13.16 1.04
C TRP A 108 -2.02 12.43 0.16
N ILE A 109 -2.38 11.24 -0.35
CA ILE A 109 -1.49 10.40 -1.17
C ILE A 109 -1.05 11.10 -2.46
N THR A 110 -1.91 11.93 -3.08
CA THR A 110 -1.59 12.64 -4.33
C THR A 110 -0.99 14.02 -4.11
N GLY A 111 -1.34 14.69 -3.02
CA GLY A 111 -1.13 16.13 -2.84
C GLY A 111 -0.09 16.51 -1.79
N ALA A 112 0.36 15.61 -0.92
CA ALA A 112 1.27 15.96 0.18
C ALA A 112 2.66 16.47 -0.25
N GLY A 113 3.03 16.31 -1.52
CA GLY A 113 4.38 16.60 -2.02
C GLY A 113 5.43 15.56 -1.59
N LEU A 114 5.12 14.70 -0.63
CA LEU A 114 5.93 13.56 -0.19
C LEU A 114 5.13 12.25 -0.27
N ARG A 115 5.85 11.12 -0.27
CA ARG A 115 5.22 9.79 -0.25
C ARG A 115 4.90 9.41 1.18
N LEU A 116 3.64 9.61 1.57
CA LEU A 116 3.19 9.26 2.91
C LEU A 116 3.16 7.73 3.11
N THR A 117 3.74 7.27 4.21
CA THR A 117 3.71 5.88 4.68
C THR A 117 2.37 5.55 5.32
N MET A 118 2.10 4.26 5.57
CA MET A 118 0.90 3.84 6.29
C MET A 118 0.82 4.46 7.68
N ALA A 119 1.95 4.59 8.40
CA ALA A 119 1.98 5.18 9.74
C ALA A 119 1.65 6.68 9.70
N GLU A 120 2.22 7.42 8.76
CA GLU A 120 1.93 8.85 8.59
C GLU A 120 0.45 9.09 8.22
N LEU A 121 -0.14 8.22 7.39
CA LEU A 121 -1.57 8.28 7.08
C LEU A 121 -2.46 8.02 8.31
N VAL A 122 -2.09 7.05 9.16
CA VAL A 122 -2.79 6.80 10.43
C VAL A 122 -2.65 8.00 11.36
N TYR A 123 -1.45 8.58 11.45
CA TYR A 123 -1.20 9.77 12.28
C TYR A 123 -2.11 10.94 11.89
N LEU A 124 -2.21 11.24 10.59
CA LEU A 124 -3.06 12.32 10.08
C LEU A 124 -4.54 12.10 10.39
N GLU A 125 -5.02 10.85 10.28
CA GLU A 125 -6.40 10.48 10.62
C GLU A 125 -6.67 10.56 12.13
N GLU A 126 -5.75 10.06 12.96
CA GLU A 126 -5.85 10.07 14.42
C GLU A 126 -5.96 11.51 14.96
N HIS A 127 -5.12 12.40 14.43
CA HIS A 127 -5.10 13.82 14.78
C HIS A 127 -6.14 14.66 14.03
N LYS A 128 -6.95 14.04 13.16
CA LYS A 128 -8.03 14.69 12.37
C LYS A 128 -7.53 15.84 11.51
N ILE A 129 -6.33 15.71 10.96
CA ILE A 129 -5.70 16.74 10.12
C ILE A 129 -6.26 16.62 8.70
N ALA A 130 -6.89 17.69 8.21
CA ALA A 130 -7.50 17.71 6.88
C ALA A 130 -6.46 18.04 5.79
N PRO A 131 -6.60 17.48 4.56
CA PRO A 131 -5.72 17.78 3.43
C PRO A 131 -6.03 19.17 2.86
N GLU A 132 -5.57 20.21 3.55
CA GLU A 132 -5.75 21.62 3.18
C GLU A 132 -4.57 22.17 2.41
N ALA A 133 -4.77 23.27 1.68
CA ALA A 133 -3.73 23.90 0.85
C ALA A 133 -2.47 24.31 1.64
N GLY A 134 -2.57 24.51 2.96
CA GLY A 134 -1.44 24.82 3.83
C GLY A 134 -0.57 23.62 4.24
N TRP A 135 -0.94 22.40 3.82
CA TRP A 135 -0.22 21.14 4.07
C TRP A 135 0.14 20.40 2.78
N LEU A 136 -0.61 20.63 1.71
CA LEU A 136 -0.38 20.02 0.39
C LEU A 136 0.62 20.85 -0.43
N GLY A 137 1.30 20.22 -1.38
CA GLY A 137 2.29 20.85 -2.25
C GLY A 137 3.73 20.57 -1.84
N GLU A 138 4.65 20.62 -2.81
CA GLU A 138 6.07 20.38 -2.57
C GLU A 138 6.70 21.43 -1.65
N GLU A 139 6.16 22.63 -1.67
CA GLU A 139 6.54 23.77 -0.83
C GLU A 139 6.20 23.55 0.66
N ASN A 140 5.18 22.74 0.96
CA ASN A 140 4.72 22.48 2.32
C ASN A 140 5.30 21.19 2.92
N ARG A 141 6.15 20.46 2.19
CA ARG A 141 6.73 19.17 2.62
C ARG A 141 7.40 19.26 3.98
N GLN A 142 8.28 20.25 4.16
CA GLN A 142 9.02 20.43 5.41
C GLN A 142 8.05 20.63 6.59
N LYS A 143 7.06 21.50 6.41
CA LYS A 143 6.06 21.81 7.43
C LYS A 143 5.19 20.60 7.77
N LEU A 144 4.85 19.77 6.79
CA LEU A 144 4.11 18.53 6.99
C LEU A 144 4.96 17.48 7.71
N THR A 145 6.23 17.35 7.37
CA THR A 145 7.18 16.47 8.06
C THR A 145 7.35 16.86 9.52
N GLU A 146 7.51 18.15 9.82
CA GLU A 146 7.62 18.67 11.21
C GLU A 146 6.33 18.50 12.02
N LEU A 147 5.18 18.45 11.35
CA LEU A 147 3.90 18.15 12.00
C LEU A 147 3.82 16.68 12.43
N ILE A 148 4.27 15.76 11.56
CA ILE A 148 4.14 14.32 11.78
C ILE A 148 5.24 13.78 12.69
N TYR A 149 6.48 14.25 12.48
CA TYR A 149 7.64 13.83 13.24
C TYR A 149 8.02 14.87 14.28
N THR A 150 7.86 14.50 15.55
CA THR A 150 8.35 15.27 16.68
C THR A 150 9.74 14.79 17.07
N THR A 151 10.41 15.52 17.97
CA THR A 151 11.68 15.06 18.58
C THR A 151 11.59 13.67 19.20
N ASP A 152 10.39 13.25 19.61
CA ASP A 152 10.15 11.97 20.28
C ASP A 152 9.84 10.84 19.29
N THR A 153 9.46 11.15 18.04
CA THR A 153 9.07 10.15 17.02
C THR A 153 10.01 10.10 15.81
N ILE A 154 11.02 10.98 15.75
CA ILE A 154 11.97 11.07 14.64
C ILE A 154 12.95 9.89 14.55
N PHE A 155 13.08 9.09 15.61
CA PHE A 155 13.94 7.91 15.63
C PHE A 155 13.25 6.69 15.00
N ASP A 156 14.07 5.79 14.45
CA ASP A 156 13.63 4.65 13.62
C ASP A 156 12.44 3.88 14.20
N ASN A 157 11.39 3.74 13.39
CA ASN A 157 10.19 2.94 13.63
C ASN A 157 9.32 3.36 14.84
N ILE A 158 9.60 4.49 15.49
CA ILE A 158 8.78 4.93 16.64
C ILE A 158 7.36 5.28 16.17
N LEU A 159 7.22 6.05 15.09
CA LEU A 159 5.91 6.44 14.58
C LEU A 159 5.11 5.20 14.17
N GLU A 160 5.72 4.25 13.47
CA GLU A 160 5.11 3.00 13.05
C GLU A 160 4.59 2.19 14.24
N THR A 161 5.41 2.09 15.30
CA THR A 161 5.06 1.38 16.53
C THR A 161 3.94 2.07 17.30
N GLN A 162 3.96 3.41 17.38
CA GLN A 162 2.90 4.18 18.04
C GLN A 162 1.57 4.06 17.29
N MET A 163 1.61 4.22 15.96
CA MET A 163 0.42 4.15 15.12
C MET A 163 -0.14 2.72 15.00
N GLU A 164 0.66 1.70 15.30
CA GLU A 164 0.15 0.35 15.49
C GLU A 164 -0.86 0.27 16.64
N ALA A 165 -0.76 1.10 17.67
CA ALA A 165 -1.70 1.12 18.78
C ALA A 165 -2.89 2.10 18.60
N ALA A 166 -2.92 2.85 17.49
CA ALA A 166 -3.96 3.87 17.26
C ALA A 166 -5.35 3.25 17.04
N GLU A 167 -6.38 3.86 17.61
CA GLU A 167 -7.76 3.37 17.49
C GLU A 167 -8.27 3.46 16.06
N CYS A 168 -7.85 4.47 15.29
CA CYS A 168 -8.27 4.63 13.90
C CYS A 168 -7.50 3.74 12.90
N ARG A 169 -6.45 3.02 13.34
CA ARG A 169 -5.55 2.22 12.48
C ARG A 169 -6.33 1.33 11.52
N ASP A 170 -7.21 0.49 12.05
CA ASP A 170 -7.94 -0.50 11.25
C ASP A 170 -8.84 0.17 10.21
N ARG A 171 -9.48 1.29 10.57
CA ARG A 171 -10.29 2.07 9.64
C ARG A 171 -9.45 2.65 8.51
N THR A 172 -8.27 3.19 8.84
CA THR A 172 -7.36 3.77 7.84
C THR A 172 -6.80 2.69 6.91
N VAL A 173 -6.40 1.53 7.45
CA VAL A 173 -5.99 0.35 6.67
C VAL A 173 -7.08 -0.07 5.69
N GLN A 174 -8.32 -0.23 6.16
CA GLN A 174 -9.44 -0.60 5.29
C GLN A 174 -9.73 0.46 4.21
N THR A 175 -9.49 1.74 4.51
CA THR A 175 -9.62 2.83 3.55
C THR A 175 -8.55 2.74 2.46
N VAL A 176 -7.29 2.49 2.83
CA VAL A 176 -6.18 2.24 1.88
C VAL A 176 -6.49 1.02 1.01
N LEU A 177 -6.88 -0.11 1.60
CA LEU A 177 -7.25 -1.31 0.86
C LEU A 177 -8.48 -1.10 -0.05
N SER A 178 -9.41 -0.23 0.34
CA SER A 178 -10.52 0.17 -0.52
C SER A 178 -10.05 1.01 -1.73
N LEU A 179 -9.13 1.96 -1.52
CA LEU A 179 -8.51 2.72 -2.61
C LEU A 179 -7.75 1.79 -3.58
N LEU A 180 -7.06 0.78 -3.05
CA LEU A 180 -6.36 -0.25 -3.83
C LEU A 180 -7.35 -1.05 -4.69
N ARG A 181 -8.44 -1.57 -4.09
CA ARG A 181 -9.52 -2.26 -4.80
C ARG A 181 -10.13 -1.41 -5.92
N LYS A 182 -10.30 -0.11 -5.65
CA LYS A 182 -10.82 0.89 -6.60
C LYS A 182 -9.78 1.39 -7.60
N LYS A 183 -8.58 0.76 -7.64
CA LYS A 183 -7.48 1.05 -8.56
C LYS A 183 -7.02 2.51 -8.50
N ARG A 184 -7.17 3.17 -7.35
CA ARG A 184 -6.73 4.56 -7.12
C ARG A 184 -5.28 4.67 -6.70
N ILE A 185 -4.77 3.61 -6.10
CA ILE A 185 -3.40 3.49 -5.66
C ILE A 185 -2.82 2.17 -6.12
N LEU A 186 -1.51 2.05 -6.05
CA LEU A 186 -0.74 0.84 -6.24
C LEU A 186 0.21 0.70 -5.03
N LEU A 187 0.66 -0.52 -4.77
CA LEU A 187 1.66 -0.81 -3.76
C LEU A 187 2.97 -1.16 -4.46
N LEU A 188 4.06 -0.56 -4.02
CA LEU A 188 5.43 -0.90 -4.40
C LEU A 188 6.13 -1.52 -3.19
#